data_AF-A0A094I999-F1
#
_entry.id   AF-A0A094I999-F1
#
_cell.length_a   1.000
_cell.length_b   1.000
_cell.length_c   1.000
_cell.angle_alpha   90.00
_cell.angle_beta   90.00
_cell.angle_gamma   90.00
#
_symmetry.space_group_name_H-M   'P 1'
#
loop_
_entity.id
_entity.type
_entity.pdbx_description
1 polymer ?
#
loop_
_entity_poly.entity_id
_entity_poly.type
_entity_poly.pdbx_seq_one_letter_code
_entity_poly.pdbx_strand_id
1 'polypeptide(L)'
;MADPNSLPLTRASVLSAHDLIKPLHAPHRRRARRDPLGGASACKAQDQDLVQVREFPEGNHAQALSLAASTMSIPAHIVMPRISTPAKIAATQSYGARVIFSGSTALEREAVVADVIAETGATLIPPYDHPHIMLGQGTAGLELQEQVLEAQGASGKGKGGLDAIITPCGGGGLLSGTALSAQGTGIRVFGAEPSFEGADDCRRGLASGARVETVKSLTIADGLRTPVGAWP
;
A
#
# COMPACT_ATOMS: atom_id res chain seq x y z
N MET A 1 19.74 -19.11 8.05
CA MET A 1 18.41 -19.76 7.98
C MET A 1 17.45 -18.65 7.58
N ALA A 2 16.92 -18.70 6.36
CA ALA A 2 16.11 -17.62 5.78
C ALA A 2 14.90 -17.29 6.68
N ASP A 3 14.53 -16.02 6.77
CA ASP A 3 13.33 -15.59 7.49
C ASP A 3 12.11 -16.24 6.83
N PRO A 4 11.28 -17.01 7.55
CA PRO A 4 10.07 -17.63 6.98
C PRO A 4 9.05 -16.60 6.46
N ASN A 5 9.20 -15.32 6.79
CA ASN A 5 8.39 -14.22 6.26
C ASN A 5 9.04 -13.51 5.05
N SER A 6 10.29 -13.83 4.72
CA SER A 6 10.92 -13.30 3.51
C SER A 6 10.26 -13.88 2.27
N LEU A 7 9.88 -13.00 1.34
CA LEU A 7 9.27 -13.41 0.08
C LEU A 7 10.33 -14.10 -0.79
N PRO A 8 10.09 -15.33 -1.28
CA PRO A 8 11.08 -16.02 -2.09
C PRO A 8 11.22 -15.30 -3.44
N LEU A 9 12.38 -14.69 -3.68
CA LEU A 9 12.71 -14.10 -4.98
C LEU A 9 13.23 -15.18 -5.94
N THR A 10 12.64 -15.27 -7.14
CA THR A 10 13.25 -15.88 -8.33
C THR A 10 13.91 -14.81 -9.21
N ARG A 11 14.74 -15.19 -10.19
CA ARG A 11 15.51 -14.27 -11.06
C ARG A 11 14.68 -13.22 -11.82
N ALA A 12 13.35 -13.33 -11.82
CA ALA A 12 12.40 -12.34 -12.33
C ALA A 12 11.17 -12.25 -11.42
N SER A 13 11.36 -11.76 -10.18
CA SER A 13 10.26 -11.63 -9.22
C SER A 13 9.47 -10.36 -9.44
N VAL A 14 8.16 -10.49 -9.65
CA VAL A 14 7.22 -9.39 -9.55
C VAL A 14 6.65 -9.42 -8.13
N LEU A 15 6.92 -8.40 -7.32
CA LEU A 15 6.31 -8.24 -6.00
C LEU A 15 4.98 -7.51 -6.18
N SER A 16 3.87 -8.16 -5.84
CA SER A 16 2.55 -7.52 -5.81
C SER A 16 2.23 -6.97 -4.42
N ALA A 17 1.33 -5.99 -4.32
CA ALA A 17 0.84 -5.50 -3.03
C ALA A 17 0.20 -6.61 -2.15
N HIS A 18 -0.25 -7.72 -2.76
CA HIS A 18 -0.75 -8.89 -2.05
C HIS A 18 0.38 -9.71 -1.40
N ASP A 19 1.58 -9.73 -2.01
CA ASP A 19 2.74 -10.40 -1.43
C ASP A 19 3.27 -9.68 -0.17
N LEU A 20 3.04 -8.37 -0.07
CA LEU A 20 3.34 -7.55 1.11
C LEU A 20 2.36 -7.80 2.29
N ILE A 21 1.24 -8.51 2.07
CA ILE A 21 0.19 -8.80 3.07
C ILE A 21 0.26 -10.28 3.52
N LYS A 22 1.43 -10.93 3.51
CA LYS A 22 1.52 -12.28 4.09
C LYS A 22 1.37 -12.21 5.62
N PRO A 23 0.50 -13.03 6.23
CA PRO A 23 0.32 -13.05 7.67
C PRO A 23 1.58 -13.56 8.37
N LEU A 24 2.13 -12.75 9.27
CA LEU A 24 3.15 -13.13 10.24
C LEU A 24 2.62 -14.26 11.13
N HIS A 25 2.84 -15.51 10.74
CA HIS A 25 2.56 -16.68 11.58
C HIS A 25 3.84 -17.50 11.78
N ALA A 26 4.68 -17.08 12.73
CA ALA A 26 5.63 -17.95 13.41
C ALA A 26 6.04 -17.37 14.78
N PRO A 27 5.76 -18.05 15.91
CA PRO A 27 6.37 -17.74 17.19
C PRO A 27 7.81 -18.30 17.19
N HIS A 28 8.71 -17.62 17.90
CA HIS A 28 10.14 -17.95 18.07
C HIS A 28 11.12 -17.47 17.00
N ARG A 29 11.55 -16.20 17.15
CA ARG A 29 12.92 -15.82 17.59
C ARG A 29 13.01 -14.29 17.65
N ARG A 30 13.79 -13.80 18.62
CA ARG A 30 14.04 -12.38 18.89
C ARG A 30 15.25 -11.92 18.06
N ARG A 31 15.01 -11.24 16.94
CA ARG A 31 15.92 -10.26 16.32
C ARG A 31 15.03 -9.13 15.79
N ALA A 32 15.52 -7.89 15.86
CA ALA A 32 14.78 -6.65 15.66
C ALA A 32 13.78 -6.74 14.48
N ARG A 33 12.48 -6.82 14.82
CA ARG A 33 11.38 -7.01 13.87
C ARG A 33 11.10 -5.69 13.18
N ARG A 34 11.31 -5.61 11.87
CA ARG A 34 10.85 -4.50 11.01
C ARG A 34 9.62 -4.98 10.26
N ASP A 35 8.59 -4.17 10.34
CA ASP A 35 7.21 -4.51 10.06
C ASP A 35 6.89 -4.31 8.56
N PRO A 36 6.51 -5.35 7.80
CA PRO A 36 6.07 -5.21 6.41
C PRO A 36 4.72 -4.49 6.27
N LEU A 37 4.04 -4.11 7.38
CA LEU A 37 2.81 -3.30 7.41
C LEU A 37 3.08 -1.77 7.36
N GLY A 38 4.32 -1.36 7.05
CA GLY A 38 4.88 -0.04 7.35
C GLY A 38 4.03 1.17 6.99
N GLY A 39 3.17 1.12 5.96
CA GLY A 39 2.33 2.26 5.57
C GLY A 39 1.25 2.59 6.60
N ALA A 40 0.53 1.56 7.07
CA ALA A 40 -0.55 1.72 8.05
C ALA A 40 0.01 1.88 9.48
N SER A 41 1.11 1.18 9.80
CA SER A 41 1.76 1.23 11.13
C SER A 41 2.57 2.51 11.40
N ALA A 42 2.97 3.28 10.36
CA ALA A 42 3.81 4.48 10.53
C ALA A 42 3.05 5.72 11.03
N CYS A 43 1.72 5.73 10.96
CA CYS A 43 0.94 6.72 11.68
C CYS A 43 1.00 6.38 13.17
N LYS A 44 1.67 7.23 13.97
CA LYS A 44 1.65 7.18 15.44
C LYS A 44 0.23 7.40 15.97
N ALA A 45 -0.61 6.38 15.87
CA ALA A 45 -1.87 6.28 16.61
C ALA A 45 -1.52 5.69 17.98
N GLN A 46 -0.91 6.49 18.85
CA GLN A 46 -0.97 6.19 20.28
C GLN A 46 -2.32 6.73 20.75
N ASP A 47 -3.24 5.82 21.07
CA ASP A 47 -4.54 6.05 21.73
C ASP A 47 -5.71 6.61 20.88
N GLN A 48 -5.74 6.42 19.54
CA GLN A 48 -6.89 6.83 18.72
C GLN A 48 -7.36 5.74 17.76
N ASP A 49 -8.68 5.64 17.59
CA ASP A 49 -9.33 4.76 16.61
C ASP A 49 -8.89 5.12 15.18
N LEU A 50 -8.86 4.13 14.29
CA LEU A 50 -8.51 4.32 12.88
C LEU A 50 -9.77 4.25 12.03
N VAL A 51 -9.93 5.18 11.09
CA VAL A 51 -10.99 5.14 10.09
C VAL A 51 -10.40 5.24 8.70
N GLN A 52 -11.02 4.54 7.75
CA GLN A 52 -10.57 4.57 6.37
C GLN A 52 -11.74 4.62 5.40
N VAL A 53 -11.53 5.42 4.35
CA VAL A 53 -12.40 5.48 3.17
C VAL A 53 -11.91 4.41 2.20
N ARG A 54 -12.73 3.39 1.94
CA ARG A 54 -12.45 2.46 0.85
C ARG A 54 -12.96 3.02 -0.45
N GLU A 55 -12.05 3.34 -1.36
CA GLU A 55 -12.38 3.52 -2.77
C GLU A 55 -12.60 2.17 -3.43
N PHE A 56 -13.76 2.03 -4.08
CA PHE A 56 -14.05 0.87 -4.92
C PHE A 56 -13.18 0.97 -6.18
N PRO A 57 -12.49 -0.10 -6.61
CA PRO A 57 -12.61 -1.50 -6.19
C PRO A 57 -11.54 -2.02 -5.19
N GLU A 58 -10.55 -1.21 -4.81
CA GLU A 58 -9.32 -1.67 -4.16
C GLU A 58 -9.58 -2.25 -2.74
N GLY A 59 -9.35 -3.55 -2.57
CA GLY A 59 -9.58 -4.26 -1.29
C GLY A 59 -8.34 -4.38 -0.41
N ASN A 60 -7.15 -4.09 -0.97
CA ASN A 60 -5.87 -4.39 -0.34
C ASN A 60 -5.57 -3.45 0.83
N HIS A 61 -5.81 -2.15 0.66
CA HIS A 61 -5.56 -1.19 1.73
C HIS A 61 -6.47 -1.40 2.95
N ALA A 62 -7.75 -1.70 2.73
CA ALA A 62 -8.69 -2.01 3.82
C ALA A 62 -8.25 -3.22 4.65
N GLN A 63 -7.76 -4.27 4.00
CA GLN A 63 -7.24 -5.46 4.69
C GLN A 63 -5.93 -5.18 5.42
N ALA A 64 -5.00 -4.45 4.78
CA ALA A 64 -3.73 -4.06 5.40
C ALA A 64 -3.95 -3.21 6.66
N LEU A 65 -4.85 -2.23 6.58
CA LEU A 65 -5.21 -1.40 7.73
C LEU A 65 -5.88 -2.22 8.83
N SER A 66 -6.82 -3.10 8.46
CA SER A 66 -7.51 -3.96 9.44
C SER A 66 -6.53 -4.87 10.17
N LEU A 67 -5.56 -5.46 9.45
CA LEU A 67 -4.51 -6.30 10.02
C LEU A 67 -3.56 -5.49 10.94
N ALA A 68 -3.15 -4.30 10.52
CA ALA A 68 -2.29 -3.42 11.32
C ALA A 68 -2.98 -3.01 12.62
N ALA A 69 -4.24 -2.57 12.53
CA ALA A 69 -5.06 -2.19 13.67
C ALA A 69 -5.24 -3.36 14.65
N SER A 70 -5.54 -4.56 14.12
CA SER A 70 -5.65 -5.80 14.90
C SER A 70 -4.35 -6.11 15.66
N THR A 71 -3.21 -6.00 14.99
CA THR A 71 -1.89 -6.26 15.58
C THR A 71 -1.56 -5.27 16.69
N MET A 72 -2.03 -4.03 16.57
CA MET A 72 -1.82 -2.96 17.55
C MET A 72 -2.92 -2.89 18.61
N SER A 73 -3.96 -3.73 18.54
CA SER A 73 -5.16 -3.66 19.39
C SER A 73 -5.88 -2.30 19.33
N ILE A 74 -5.89 -1.67 18.16
CA ILE A 74 -6.58 -0.40 17.89
C ILE A 74 -7.89 -0.69 17.14
N PRO A 75 -9.02 -0.05 17.49
CA PRO A 75 -10.25 -0.17 16.72
C PRO A 75 -10.08 0.36 15.28
N ALA A 76 -10.53 -0.41 14.29
CA ALA A 76 -10.55 0.01 12.89
C ALA A 76 -11.97 0.07 12.35
N HIS A 77 -12.30 1.19 11.71
CA HIS A 77 -13.56 1.45 11.03
C HIS A 77 -13.33 1.52 9.51
N ILE A 78 -13.91 0.57 8.78
CA ILE A 78 -13.74 0.47 7.33
C ILE A 78 -15.05 0.81 6.65
N VAL A 79 -15.09 1.97 5.99
CA VAL A 79 -16.26 2.40 5.21
C VAL A 79 -16.17 1.83 3.80
N MET A 80 -17.16 1.05 3.37
CA MET A 80 -17.18 0.45 2.03
C MET A 80 -18.58 0.47 1.40
N PRO A 81 -18.71 0.55 0.05
CA PRO A 81 -20.00 0.51 -0.61
C PRO A 81 -20.75 -0.80 -0.35
N ARG A 82 -22.08 -0.74 -0.26
CA ARG A 82 -22.95 -1.93 -0.14
C ARG A 82 -22.76 -2.96 -1.26
N ILE A 83 -22.35 -2.51 -2.45
CA ILE A 83 -22.08 -3.36 -3.62
C ILE A 83 -20.74 -4.11 -3.56
N SER A 84 -19.99 -3.98 -2.46
CA SER A 84 -18.71 -4.68 -2.28
C SER A 84 -18.90 -6.20 -2.29
N THR A 85 -17.93 -6.92 -2.85
CA THR A 85 -18.02 -8.38 -2.92
C THR A 85 -17.99 -9.03 -1.53
N PRO A 86 -18.74 -10.12 -1.29
CA PRO A 86 -18.77 -10.80 0.00
C PRO A 86 -17.38 -11.22 0.51
N ALA A 87 -16.50 -11.67 -0.40
CA ALA A 87 -15.14 -12.04 -0.07
C ALA A 87 -14.32 -10.87 0.52
N LYS A 88 -14.47 -9.65 -0.02
CA LYS A 88 -13.75 -8.46 0.47
C LYS A 88 -14.29 -7.99 1.83
N ILE A 89 -15.61 -8.09 2.03
CA ILE A 89 -16.26 -7.81 3.31
C ILE A 89 -15.75 -8.80 4.38
N ALA A 90 -15.82 -10.09 4.08
CA ALA A 90 -15.41 -11.16 4.99
C ALA A 90 -13.92 -11.07 5.36
N ALA A 91 -13.03 -10.81 4.38
CA ALA A 91 -11.61 -10.65 4.65
C ALA A 91 -11.34 -9.49 5.62
N THR A 92 -11.97 -8.33 5.39
CA THR A 92 -11.84 -7.15 6.26
C THR A 92 -12.34 -7.44 7.69
N GLN A 93 -13.51 -8.08 7.82
CA GLN A 93 -14.08 -8.45 9.11
C GLN A 93 -13.25 -9.51 9.84
N SER A 94 -12.59 -10.42 9.12
CA SER A 94 -11.78 -11.49 9.70
C SER A 94 -10.60 -10.97 10.53
N TYR A 95 -10.13 -9.75 10.25
CA TYR A 95 -9.09 -9.07 11.01
C TYR A 95 -9.64 -8.26 12.22
N GLY A 96 -10.95 -8.26 12.45
CA GLY A 96 -11.57 -7.58 13.60
C GLY A 96 -12.01 -6.13 13.34
N ALA A 97 -11.95 -5.67 12.08
CA ALA A 97 -12.41 -4.33 11.73
C ALA A 97 -13.94 -4.21 11.69
N ARG A 98 -14.45 -3.06 12.14
CA ARG A 98 -15.87 -2.69 12.04
C ARG A 98 -16.16 -2.17 10.63
N VAL A 99 -16.85 -2.98 9.85
CA VAL A 99 -17.30 -2.61 8.50
C VAL A 99 -18.56 -1.75 8.57
N ILE A 100 -18.53 -0.59 7.91
CA ILE A 100 -19.63 0.37 7.84
C ILE A 100 -19.98 0.59 6.37
N PHE A 101 -21.27 0.50 6.04
CA PHE A 101 -21.70 0.54 4.66
C PHE A 101 -22.13 1.93 4.21
N SER A 102 -21.66 2.31 3.03
CA SER A 102 -21.97 3.56 2.34
C SER A 102 -22.66 3.32 0.99
N GLY A 103 -23.05 4.41 0.34
CA GLY A 103 -23.50 4.42 -1.05
C GLY A 103 -22.36 4.15 -2.05
N SER A 104 -22.68 4.17 -3.34
CA SER A 104 -21.73 3.83 -4.41
C SER A 104 -20.93 5.03 -4.91
N THR A 105 -21.38 6.26 -4.63
CA THR A 105 -20.68 7.48 -5.04
C THR A 105 -19.57 7.88 -4.05
N ALA A 106 -18.59 8.66 -4.50
CA ALA A 106 -17.53 9.17 -3.63
C ALA A 106 -18.10 10.06 -2.50
N LEU A 107 -19.01 10.98 -2.85
CA LEU A 107 -19.68 11.87 -1.91
C LEU A 107 -20.43 11.11 -0.81
N GLU A 108 -21.16 10.04 -1.14
CA GLU A 108 -21.84 9.22 -0.13
C GLU A 108 -20.86 8.49 0.79
N ARG A 109 -19.67 8.12 0.29
CA ARG A 109 -18.63 7.50 1.13
C ARG A 109 -17.99 8.50 2.06
N GLU A 110 -17.64 9.67 1.54
CA GLU A 110 -17.03 10.76 2.31
C GLU A 110 -17.95 11.23 3.45
N ALA A 111 -19.25 11.33 3.19
CA ALA A 111 -20.24 11.65 4.22
C ALA A 111 -20.23 10.63 5.37
N VAL A 112 -20.29 9.33 5.06
CA VAL A 112 -20.26 8.27 6.09
C VAL A 112 -18.94 8.28 6.85
N VAL A 113 -17.83 8.58 6.20
CA VAL A 113 -16.52 8.71 6.86
C VAL A 113 -16.51 9.89 7.82
N ALA A 114 -17.05 11.04 7.41
CA ALA A 114 -17.16 12.21 8.27
C ALA A 114 -18.02 11.92 9.51
N ASP A 115 -19.13 11.20 9.35
CA ASP A 115 -19.98 10.78 10.47
C ASP A 115 -19.21 9.88 11.44
N VAL A 116 -18.47 8.89 10.92
CA VAL A 116 -17.66 7.99 11.76
C VAL A 116 -16.58 8.76 12.52
N ILE A 117 -15.87 9.68 11.86
CA ILE A 117 -14.87 10.54 12.52
C ILE A 117 -15.52 11.35 13.65
N ALA A 118 -16.70 11.93 13.40
CA ALA A 118 -17.42 12.72 14.39
C ALA A 118 -17.89 11.89 15.60
N GLU A 119 -18.30 10.64 15.37
CA GLU A 119 -18.78 9.73 16.41
C GLU A 119 -17.66 9.12 17.26
N THR A 120 -16.54 8.74 16.63
CA THR A 120 -15.49 7.93 17.30
C THR A 120 -14.22 8.71 17.59
N GLY A 121 -14.03 9.89 16.98
CA GLY A 121 -12.76 10.61 17.01
C GLY A 121 -11.65 9.93 16.22
N ALA A 122 -12.01 9.00 15.32
CA ALA A 122 -11.03 8.24 14.56
C ALA A 122 -10.22 9.11 13.57
N THR A 123 -8.97 8.73 13.34
CA THR A 123 -8.10 9.39 12.35
C THR A 123 -8.28 8.74 10.98
N LEU A 124 -8.52 9.57 9.95
CA LEU A 124 -8.60 9.11 8.57
C LEU A 124 -7.23 8.67 8.04
N ILE A 125 -7.11 7.41 7.63
CA ILE A 125 -5.94 6.86 6.96
C ILE A 125 -6.17 6.80 5.45
N PRO A 126 -5.43 7.59 4.65
CA PRO A 126 -5.56 7.56 3.19
C PRO A 126 -4.81 6.38 2.58
N PRO A 127 -5.21 5.93 1.37
CA PRO A 127 -4.63 4.75 0.74
C PRO A 127 -3.21 4.92 0.18
N TYR A 128 -2.80 6.14 -0.19
CA TYR A 128 -1.50 6.40 -0.81
C TYR A 128 -0.93 7.81 -0.56
N ASP A 129 -1.75 8.86 -0.62
CA ASP A 129 -1.30 10.28 -0.63
C ASP A 129 -1.01 10.83 0.78
N HIS A 130 -0.08 10.18 1.48
CA HIS A 130 0.36 10.61 2.80
C HIS A 130 1.82 10.20 3.07
N PRO A 131 2.67 11.09 3.63
CA PRO A 131 4.09 10.80 3.82
C PRO A 131 4.37 9.49 4.57
N HIS A 132 3.60 9.18 5.63
CA HIS A 132 3.80 7.93 6.37
C HIS A 132 3.42 6.69 5.56
N ILE A 133 2.43 6.80 4.68
CA ILE A 133 2.04 5.70 3.80
C ILE A 133 3.17 5.44 2.82
N MET A 134 3.68 6.50 2.17
CA MET A 134 4.81 6.42 1.23
C MET A 134 6.08 5.87 1.88
N LEU A 135 6.46 6.39 3.05
CA LEU A 135 7.61 5.90 3.83
C LEU A 135 7.47 4.41 4.15
N GLY A 136 6.27 4.02 4.57
CA GLY A 136 5.95 2.64 4.86
C GLY A 136 6.01 1.73 3.63
N GLN A 137 5.50 2.17 2.48
CA GLN A 137 5.65 1.41 1.24
C GLN A 137 7.13 1.30 0.81
N GLY A 138 7.95 2.31 1.13
CA GLY A 138 9.38 2.31 0.81
C GLY A 138 10.18 1.21 1.52
N THR A 139 9.67 0.62 2.60
CA THR A 139 10.37 -0.50 3.26
C THR A 139 10.42 -1.73 2.36
N ALA A 140 9.41 -1.96 1.53
CA ALA A 140 9.42 -3.02 0.52
C ALA A 140 10.60 -2.84 -0.47
N GLY A 141 10.90 -1.60 -0.84
CA GLY A 141 12.04 -1.26 -1.68
C GLY A 141 13.39 -1.53 -1.00
N LEU A 142 13.50 -1.28 0.31
CA LEU A 142 14.69 -1.62 1.10
C LEU A 142 14.87 -3.14 1.22
N GLU A 143 13.80 -3.86 1.54
CA GLU A 143 13.80 -5.32 1.68
C GLU A 143 14.18 -6.00 0.36
N LEU A 144 13.66 -5.53 -0.78
CA LEU A 144 14.03 -6.03 -2.10
C LEU A 144 15.53 -5.87 -2.38
N GLN A 145 16.10 -4.72 -2.06
CA GLN A 145 17.54 -4.47 -2.23
C GLN A 145 18.37 -5.40 -1.35
N GLU A 146 18.01 -5.55 -0.08
CA GLU A 146 18.68 -6.46 0.87
C GLU A 146 18.63 -7.92 0.38
N GLN A 147 17.45 -8.39 -0.01
CA GLN A 147 17.25 -9.77 -0.50
C GLN A 147 18.06 -10.06 -1.78
N VAL A 148 18.18 -9.09 -2.70
CA VAL A 148 18.99 -9.26 -3.91
C VAL A 148 20.47 -9.32 -3.59
N LEU A 149 20.96 -8.47 -2.69
CA LEU A 149 22.35 -8.52 -2.24
C LEU A 149 22.68 -9.85 -1.57
N GLU A 150 21.79 -10.33 -0.70
CA GLU A 150 21.91 -11.65 -0.06
C GLU A 150 21.94 -12.78 -1.10
N ALA A 151 21.02 -12.76 -2.07
CA ALA A 151 20.95 -13.77 -3.13
C ALA A 151 22.19 -13.76 -4.04
N GLN A 152 22.86 -12.62 -4.20
CA GLN A 152 24.10 -12.48 -4.96
C GLN A 152 25.35 -12.86 -4.15
N GLY A 153 25.22 -13.19 -2.86
CA GLY A 153 26.35 -13.47 -1.97
C GLY A 153 27.23 -12.24 -1.70
N ALA A 154 26.73 -11.05 -2.01
CA ALA A 154 27.45 -9.79 -1.84
C ALA A 154 27.33 -9.34 -0.37
N SER A 155 28.38 -9.53 0.42
CA SER A 155 28.47 -8.96 1.77
C SER A 155 29.16 -7.59 1.72
N GLY A 156 28.38 -6.53 1.49
CA GLY A 156 28.83 -5.13 1.64
C GLY A 156 28.39 -4.17 0.54
N LYS A 157 28.57 -2.86 0.79
CA LYS A 157 28.38 -1.77 -0.18
C LYS A 157 29.50 -1.80 -1.24
N GLY A 158 29.47 -2.76 -2.16
CA GLY A 158 30.37 -2.85 -3.32
C GLY A 158 29.58 -2.84 -4.64
N LYS A 159 30.28 -2.86 -5.80
CA LYS A 159 29.67 -2.99 -7.14
C LYS A 159 28.87 -4.31 -7.24
N GLY A 160 27.58 -4.26 -6.94
CA GLY A 160 26.63 -5.37 -6.92
C GLY A 160 25.28 -4.87 -6.40
N GLY A 161 24.18 -5.48 -6.84
CA GLY A 161 22.83 -5.03 -6.54
C GLY A 161 21.96 -4.90 -7.79
N LEU A 162 20.90 -4.08 -7.68
CA LEU A 162 19.94 -3.84 -8.75
C LEU A 162 20.40 -2.69 -9.66
N ASP A 163 20.18 -2.80 -10.96
CA ASP A 163 20.31 -1.66 -11.89
C ASP A 163 19.04 -0.81 -11.92
N ALA A 164 17.89 -1.46 -11.68
CA ALA A 164 16.59 -0.82 -11.70
C ALA A 164 15.54 -1.58 -10.86
N ILE A 165 14.51 -0.85 -10.44
CA ILE A 165 13.27 -1.37 -9.84
C ILE A 165 12.09 -0.86 -10.68
N ILE A 166 11.15 -1.75 -11.00
CA ILE A 166 9.89 -1.40 -11.67
C ILE A 166 8.77 -1.68 -10.67
N THR A 167 7.89 -0.71 -10.48
CA THR A 167 6.82 -0.78 -9.49
C THR A 167 5.51 -0.24 -10.08
N PRO A 168 4.35 -0.86 -9.77
CA PRO A 168 3.08 -0.38 -10.28
C PRO A 168 2.77 1.04 -9.81
N CYS A 169 2.14 1.83 -10.68
CA CYS A 169 1.72 3.20 -10.40
C CYS A 169 0.21 3.32 -10.55
N GLY A 170 -0.47 3.59 -9.44
CA GLY A 170 -1.85 4.09 -9.38
C GLY A 170 -1.80 5.44 -8.66
N GLY A 171 -2.28 5.50 -7.41
CA GLY A 171 -2.10 6.68 -6.56
C GLY A 171 -0.66 7.11 -6.23
N GLY A 172 0.35 6.33 -6.60
CA GLY A 172 1.78 6.71 -6.53
C GLY A 172 2.51 6.37 -5.23
N GLY A 173 1.81 6.00 -4.15
CA GLY A 173 2.44 5.80 -2.84
C GLY A 173 3.53 4.71 -2.77
N LEU A 174 3.37 3.61 -3.51
CA LEU A 174 4.41 2.57 -3.60
C LEU A 174 5.58 3.01 -4.49
N LEU A 175 5.30 3.70 -5.60
CA LEU A 175 6.32 4.24 -6.49
C LEU A 175 7.21 5.26 -5.77
N SER A 176 6.59 6.19 -5.05
CA SER A 176 7.28 7.24 -4.29
C SER A 176 8.13 6.68 -3.16
N GLY A 177 7.57 5.75 -2.37
CA GLY A 177 8.30 5.03 -1.33
C GLY A 177 9.49 4.25 -1.88
N THR A 178 9.30 3.55 -3.00
CA THR A 178 10.37 2.80 -3.68
C THR A 178 11.46 3.74 -4.19
N ALA A 179 11.09 4.87 -4.80
CA ALA A 179 12.04 5.88 -5.27
C ALA A 179 12.87 6.44 -4.11
N LEU A 180 12.25 6.71 -2.97
CA LEU A 180 12.94 7.16 -1.76
C LEU A 180 13.92 6.11 -1.23
N SER A 181 13.53 4.83 -1.24
CA SER A 181 14.41 3.72 -0.82
C SER A 181 15.65 3.56 -1.71
N ALA A 182 15.60 4.06 -2.94
CA ALA A 182 16.68 4.00 -3.93
C ALA A 182 17.51 5.31 -4.00
N GLN A 183 17.19 6.31 -3.18
CA GLN A 183 17.88 7.60 -3.24
C GLN A 183 19.37 7.45 -2.90
N GLY A 184 20.24 7.94 -3.78
CA GLY A 184 21.69 7.90 -3.59
C GLY A 184 22.34 6.53 -3.79
N THR A 185 21.58 5.50 -4.19
CA THR A 185 22.13 4.16 -4.46
C THR A 185 22.59 3.99 -5.91
N GLY A 186 22.08 4.81 -6.83
CA GLY A 186 22.29 4.68 -8.28
C GLY A 186 21.29 3.75 -8.97
N ILE A 187 20.38 3.11 -8.22
CA ILE A 187 19.30 2.28 -8.75
C ILE A 187 18.26 3.18 -9.44
N ARG A 188 17.86 2.83 -10.68
CA ARG A 188 16.78 3.55 -11.39
C ARG A 188 15.42 3.01 -10.97
N VAL A 189 14.44 3.88 -10.75
CA VAL A 189 13.07 3.47 -10.40
C VAL A 189 12.10 3.87 -11.50
N PHE A 190 11.28 2.93 -11.95
CA PHE A 190 10.29 3.12 -13.00
C PHE A 190 8.88 2.78 -12.51
N GLY A 191 7.92 3.66 -12.81
CA GLY A 191 6.49 3.38 -12.64
C GLY A 191 5.94 2.59 -13.83
N ALA A 192 5.06 1.63 -13.56
CA ALA A 192 4.33 0.88 -14.58
C ALA A 192 2.82 1.13 -14.45
N GLU A 193 2.20 1.60 -15.52
CA GLU A 193 0.78 1.94 -15.60
C GLU A 193 0.07 1.15 -16.71
N PRO A 194 -1.22 0.80 -16.54
CA PRO A 194 -2.03 0.24 -17.62
C PRO A 194 -2.35 1.32 -18.66
N SER A 195 -2.02 1.08 -19.93
CA SER A 195 -2.37 2.01 -21.02
C SER A 195 -3.86 1.99 -21.40
N PHE A 196 -4.60 0.94 -21.02
CA PHE A 196 -5.99 0.75 -21.42
C PHE A 196 -6.92 1.80 -20.81
N GLU A 197 -7.71 2.47 -21.68
CA GLU A 197 -8.69 3.51 -21.31
C GLU A 197 -8.11 4.67 -20.46
N GLY A 198 -6.80 4.92 -20.54
CA GLY A 198 -6.18 6.06 -19.88
C GLY A 198 -6.02 5.90 -18.37
N ALA A 199 -5.66 4.70 -17.90
CA ALA A 199 -5.09 4.47 -16.56
C ALA A 199 -3.58 4.76 -16.51
N ASP A 200 -3.07 5.55 -17.45
CA ASP A 200 -1.69 6.06 -17.54
C ASP A 200 -1.62 7.56 -17.22
N ASP A 201 -2.33 7.98 -16.18
CA ASP A 201 -2.44 9.37 -15.76
C ASP A 201 -1.13 9.97 -15.26
N CYS A 202 -0.27 9.20 -14.59
CA CYS A 202 1.06 9.66 -14.16
C CYS A 202 1.95 9.93 -15.39
N ARG A 203 2.01 9.01 -16.37
CA ARG A 203 2.75 9.21 -17.62
C ARG A 203 2.28 10.43 -18.38
N ARG A 204 0.95 10.58 -18.55
CA ARG A 204 0.37 11.72 -19.26
C ARG A 204 0.60 13.02 -18.51
N GLY A 205 0.45 13.01 -17.19
CA GLY A 205 0.68 14.17 -16.35
C GLY A 205 2.15 14.61 -16.34
N LEU A 206 3.08 13.67 -16.33
CA LEU A 206 4.50 13.96 -16.48
C LEU A 206 4.81 14.57 -17.86
N ALA A 207 4.20 14.06 -18.93
CA ALA A 207 4.39 14.57 -20.28
C ALA A 207 3.78 15.98 -20.47
N SER A 208 2.65 16.28 -19.82
CA SER A 208 1.98 17.58 -19.90
C SER A 208 2.49 18.60 -18.88
N GLY A 209 3.22 18.15 -17.85
CA GLY A 209 3.62 18.98 -16.71
C GLY A 209 2.47 19.32 -15.74
N ALA A 210 1.32 18.64 -15.85
CA ALA A 210 0.14 18.89 -15.03
C ALA A 210 -0.50 17.58 -14.57
N ARG A 211 -0.87 17.50 -13.29
CA ARG A 211 -1.54 16.33 -12.71
C ARG A 211 -2.88 16.07 -13.41
N VAL A 212 -3.11 14.81 -13.77
CA VAL A 212 -4.40 14.35 -14.28
C VAL A 212 -5.23 13.85 -13.09
N GLU A 213 -6.32 14.53 -12.79
CA GLU A 213 -7.06 14.32 -11.53
C GLU A 213 -8.16 13.25 -11.64
N THR A 214 -8.41 12.75 -12.84
CA THR A 214 -9.49 11.79 -13.09
C THR A 214 -9.01 10.63 -13.93
N VAL A 215 -9.24 9.42 -13.45
CA VAL A 215 -9.02 8.17 -14.17
C VAL A 215 -10.36 7.45 -14.26
N LYS A 216 -10.72 7.01 -15.47
CA LYS A 216 -11.89 6.17 -15.73
C LYS A 216 -11.46 5.05 -16.65
N SER A 217 -11.11 3.91 -16.07
CA SER A 217 -10.67 2.73 -16.82
C SER A 217 -11.32 1.47 -16.26
N LEU A 218 -11.63 0.53 -17.16
CA LEU A 218 -12.09 -0.81 -16.84
C LEU A 218 -10.95 -1.84 -16.90
N THR A 219 -9.68 -1.40 -16.93
CA THR A 219 -8.49 -2.25 -16.91
C THR A 219 -8.55 -3.33 -15.83
N ILE A 220 -8.10 -4.55 -16.15
CA ILE A 220 -8.05 -5.65 -15.16
C ILE A 220 -7.20 -5.33 -13.92
N ALA A 221 -6.28 -4.36 -14.02
CA ALA A 221 -5.51 -3.83 -12.89
C ALA A 221 -6.39 -2.90 -12.04
N ASP A 222 -7.33 -3.48 -11.29
CA ASP A 222 -8.32 -2.76 -10.51
C ASP A 222 -7.71 -1.84 -9.43
N GLY A 223 -6.54 -2.24 -8.91
CA GLY A 223 -5.68 -1.48 -7.97
C GLY A 223 -4.92 -0.27 -8.53
N LEU A 224 -5.06 0.02 -9.84
CA LEU A 224 -4.39 1.14 -10.51
C LEU A 224 -5.39 2.06 -11.22
N ARG A 225 -6.64 2.05 -10.78
CA ARG A 225 -7.73 2.88 -11.35
C ARG A 225 -7.93 4.19 -10.60
N THR A 226 -6.92 4.60 -9.82
CA THR A 226 -6.90 5.80 -9.01
C THR A 226 -5.95 6.83 -9.63
N PRO A 227 -6.31 8.12 -9.66
CA PRO A 227 -5.38 9.15 -10.10
C PRO A 227 -4.20 9.24 -9.14
N VAL A 228 -3.03 9.58 -9.64
CA VAL A 228 -1.83 9.84 -8.83
C VAL A 228 -2.11 10.89 -7.74
N GLY A 229 -1.50 10.77 -6.56
CA GLY A 229 -1.66 11.73 -5.46
C GLY A 229 -1.22 13.15 -5.80
N ALA A 230 -1.42 14.09 -4.87
CA ALA A 230 -0.89 15.45 -4.99
C ALA A 230 0.58 15.54 -4.55
N TRP A 231 1.03 14.63 -3.66
CA TRP A 231 2.40 14.57 -3.15
C TRP A 231 3.21 13.33 -3.59
N PRO A 232 3.02 12.78 -4.80
CA PRO A 232 3.61 11.51 -5.21
C PRO A 232 5.13 11.60 -5.42
#